data_AF-Q6US89-F1
#
_entry.id   AF-Q6US89-F1
#
_cell.length_a   1.000
_cell.length_b   1.000
_cell.length_c   1.000
_cell.angle_alpha   90.00
_cell.angle_beta   90.00
_cell.angle_gamma   90.00
#
_symmetry.space_group_name_H-M   'P 1'
#
loop_
_entity.id
_entity.type
_entity.pdbx_description
1 polymer ?
#
loop_
_entity_poly.entity_id
_entity_poly.type
_entity_poly.pdbx_seq_one_letter_code
_entity_poly.pdbx_strand_id
1 'polypeptide(L)' 'RLVLGKHSGVASIVHACNALGLAPGEAQARAMLARVRLHAGATKRPPTDADLRRFFDETRSVAEAIETLDFSRPPQAAS' A
#
# COMPACT_ATOMS: atom_id res chain seq x y z
N ARG A 1 -11.39 -15.91 -5.45
CA ARG A 1 -10.63 -15.48 -4.25
C ARG A 1 -9.26 -15.00 -4.69
N LEU A 2 -8.93 -13.72 -4.48
CA LEU A 2 -7.60 -13.19 -4.74
C LEU A 2 -6.65 -13.65 -3.63
N VAL A 3 -5.48 -14.20 -3.98
CA VAL A 3 -4.44 -14.56 -3.00
C VAL A 3 -3.26 -13.62 -3.18
N LEU A 4 -2.91 -12.89 -2.12
CA LEU A 4 -1.76 -12.01 -2.13
C LEU A 4 -0.49 -12.78 -1.79
N GLY A 5 0.59 -12.50 -2.51
CA GLY A 5 1.87 -13.16 -2.33
C GLY A 5 2.98 -12.57 -3.19
N LYS A 6 4.10 -13.30 -3.32
CA LYS A 6 5.31 -12.82 -4.03
C LYS A 6 5.09 -12.43 -5.49
N HIS A 7 4.04 -12.97 -6.14
CA HIS A 7 3.70 -12.70 -7.54
C HIS A 7 2.57 -11.69 -7.72
N SER A 8 2.02 -11.13 -6.64
CA SER A 8 0.98 -10.11 -6.75
C SER A 8 1.49 -8.88 -7.50
N GLY A 9 0.56 -8.21 -8.20
CA GLY A 9 0.78 -6.89 -8.79
C GLY A 9 0.09 -5.78 -8.00
N VAL A 10 0.31 -4.52 -8.38
CA VAL A 10 -0.30 -3.36 -7.71
C VAL A 10 -1.82 -3.40 -7.77
N ALA A 11 -2.41 -3.83 -8.90
CA ALA A 11 -3.86 -3.98 -9.03
C ALA A 11 -4.46 -4.95 -7.99
N SER A 12 -3.72 -6.00 -7.63
CA SER A 12 -4.13 -6.93 -6.57
C SER A 12 -4.14 -6.26 -5.19
N ILE A 13 -3.17 -5.38 -4.93
CA ILE A 13 -3.14 -4.60 -3.67
C ILE A 13 -4.33 -3.66 -3.60
N VAL A 14 -4.57 -2.88 -4.66
CA VAL A 14 -5.71 -1.95 -4.71
C VAL A 14 -7.03 -2.68 -4.51
N HIS A 15 -7.23 -3.81 -5.21
CA HIS A 15 -8.45 -4.61 -5.05
C HIS A 15 -8.63 -5.13 -3.62
N ALA A 16 -7.57 -5.68 -3.01
CA ALA A 16 -7.63 -6.17 -1.64
C ALA A 16 -7.89 -5.05 -0.62
N CYS A 17 -7.21 -3.90 -0.77
CA CYS A 17 -7.43 -2.74 0.09
C CYS A 17 -8.86 -2.21 -0.02
N ASN A 18 -9.40 -2.09 -1.24
CA ASN A 18 -10.78 -1.63 -1.46
C ASN A 18 -11.79 -2.57 -0.79
N ALA A 19 -11.57 -3.88 -0.84
CA ALA A 19 -12.41 -4.86 -0.15
C ALA A 19 -12.40 -4.69 1.39
N LEU A 20 -11.37 -4.03 1.95
CA LEU A 20 -11.24 -3.72 3.37
C LEU A 20 -11.65 -2.28 3.73
N GLY A 21 -12.16 -1.51 2.76
CA GLY A 21 -12.51 -0.09 2.93
C GLY A 21 -11.32 0.88 2.90
N LEU A 22 -10.17 0.45 2.38
CA LEU A 22 -8.94 1.25 2.29
C LEU A 22 -8.71 1.71 0.85
N ALA A 23 -8.30 2.97 0.66
CA ALA A 23 -8.08 3.55 -0.66
C ALA A 23 -6.63 4.06 -0.80
N PRO A 24 -5.64 3.19 -1.04
CA PRO A 24 -4.27 3.61 -1.22
C PRO A 24 -4.09 4.32 -2.57
N GLY A 25 -3.39 5.46 -2.56
CA GLY A 25 -2.90 6.10 -3.78
C GLY A 25 -1.84 5.24 -4.48
N GLU A 26 -1.46 5.61 -5.70
CA GLU A 26 -0.55 4.80 -6.52
C GLU A 26 0.82 4.55 -5.87
N ALA A 27 1.42 5.60 -5.29
CA ALA A 27 2.70 5.52 -4.58
C ALA A 27 2.61 4.60 -3.35
N GLN A 28 1.55 4.77 -2.54
CA GLN A 28 1.29 3.93 -1.38
C GLN A 28 1.06 2.47 -1.77
N ALA A 29 0.25 2.21 -2.80
CA ALA A 29 -0.04 0.86 -3.28
C ALA A 29 1.22 0.13 -3.77
N ARG A 30 2.16 0.84 -4.40
CA ARG A 30 3.49 0.31 -4.73
C ARG A 30 4.31 -0.03 -3.49
N ALA A 31 4.33 0.84 -2.48
CA ALA A 31 5.03 0.58 -1.23
C ALA A 31 4.41 -0.62 -0.48
N MET A 32 3.08 -0.71 -0.42
CA MET A 32 2.37 -1.86 0.13
C MET A 32 2.70 -3.16 -0.61
N LEU A 33 2.80 -3.13 -1.94
CA LEU A 33 3.20 -4.30 -2.73
C LEU A 33 4.57 -4.85 -2.29
N ALA A 34 5.53 -3.97 -2.00
CA ALA A 34 6.83 -4.38 -1.47
C ALA A 34 6.70 -5.08 -0.12
N ARG A 35 5.90 -4.53 0.82
CA ARG A 35 5.64 -5.14 2.14
C ARG A 35 4.97 -6.52 2.02
N VAL A 36 3.98 -6.66 1.13
CA VAL A 36 3.29 -7.93 0.87
C VAL A 36 4.26 -8.99 0.34
N ARG A 37 5.12 -8.64 -0.63
CA ARG A 37 6.09 -9.58 -1.19
C ARG A 37 7.12 -10.02 -0.15
N LEU A 38 7.59 -9.09 0.70
CA LEU A 38 8.49 -9.40 1.81
C LEU A 38 7.84 -10.31 2.84
N HIS A 39 6.61 -9.99 3.29
CA HIS A 39 5.87 -10.83 4.22
C HIS A 39 5.70 -12.25 3.68
N ALA A 40 5.16 -12.39 2.46
CA ALA A 40 4.94 -13.69 1.85
C ALA A 40 6.24 -14.46 1.61
N GLY A 41 7.34 -13.76 1.32
CA GLY A 41 8.67 -14.34 1.20
C GLY A 41 9.21 -14.87 2.52
N ALA A 42 9.02 -14.13 3.62
CA ALA A 42 9.56 -14.45 4.95
C ALA A 42 8.71 -15.48 5.71
N THR A 43 7.38 -15.30 5.73
CA THR A 43 6.46 -16.15 6.50
C THR A 43 5.98 -17.37 5.71
N LYS A 44 6.18 -17.37 4.38
CA LYS A 44 5.60 -18.34 3.43
C LYS A 44 4.07 -18.42 3.51
N ARG A 45 3.42 -17.35 4.00
CA ARG A 45 1.96 -17.24 4.14
C ARG A 45 1.45 -15.96 3.46
N PRO A 46 0.21 -15.97 2.92
CA PRO A 46 -0.44 -14.75 2.48
C PRO A 46 -0.63 -13.77 3.66
N PRO A 47 -0.54 -12.45 3.45
CA PRO A 47 -0.89 -11.48 4.48
C PRO A 47 -2.37 -11.60 4.86
N THR A 48 -2.66 -11.39 6.14
CA THR A 48 -4.03 -11.28 6.65
C THR A 48 -4.59 -9.86 6.45
N ASP A 49 -5.88 -9.67 6.69
CA ASP A 49 -6.50 -8.33 6.66
C ASP A 49 -5.88 -7.37 7.69
N ALA A 50 -5.43 -7.90 8.83
CA ALA A 50 -4.72 -7.13 9.85
C ALA A 50 -3.32 -6.71 9.35
N ASP A 51 -2.62 -7.60 8.65
CA ASP A 51 -1.36 -7.26 8.00
C ASP A 51 -1.55 -6.17 6.95
N LEU A 52 -2.61 -6.24 6.15
CA LEU A 52 -2.89 -5.24 5.12
C LEU A 52 -3.19 -3.86 5.72
N ARG A 53 -3.95 -3.78 6.82
CA ARG A 53 -4.16 -2.52 7.55
C ARG A 53 -2.85 -1.96 8.10
N ARG A 54 -2.02 -2.80 8.73
CA ARG A 54 -0.70 -2.39 9.20
C ARG A 54 0.18 -1.88 8.06
N PHE A 55 0.23 -2.57 6.92
CA PHE A 55 1.03 -2.15 5.78
C PHE A 55 0.51 -0.84 5.18
N PHE A 56 -0.80 -0.60 5.22
CA PHE A 56 -1.39 0.66 4.78
C PHE A 56 -0.86 1.82 5.65
N ASP A 57 -0.94 1.68 6.96
CA ASP A 57 -0.45 2.70 7.90
C ASP A 57 1.06 2.92 7.80
N GLU A 58 1.86 1.85 7.75
CA GLU A 58 3.32 1.90 7.62
C GLU A 58 3.80 2.60 6.34
N THR A 59 2.97 2.61 5.28
CA THR A 59 3.35 3.15 3.96
C THR A 59 2.72 4.48 3.64
N ARG A 60 1.90 5.04 4.55
CA ARG A 60 1.25 6.34 4.38
C ARG A 60 2.25 7.47 4.11
N SER A 61 3.36 7.46 4.85
CA SER A 61 4.44 8.46 4.71
C SER A 61 5.12 8.43 3.33
N VAL A 62 5.10 7.30 2.62
CA VAL A 62 5.65 7.23 1.26
C VAL A 62 4.79 8.07 0.30
N ALA A 63 3.47 8.03 0.42
CA ALA A 63 2.60 8.87 -0.38
C ALA A 63 2.79 10.35 -0.03
N GLU A 64 2.78 10.68 1.26
CA GLU A 64 2.97 12.06 1.75
C GLU A 64 4.33 12.64 1.33
N ALA A 65 5.39 11.84 1.36
CA ALA A 65 6.71 12.25 0.89
C ALA A 65 6.73 12.53 -0.61
N ILE A 66 6.10 11.68 -1.43
CA ILE A 66 6.00 11.91 -2.88
C ILE A 66 5.20 13.18 -3.17
N GLU A 67 4.11 13.44 -2.44
CA GLU A 67 3.34 14.67 -2.60
C GLU A 67 4.13 15.92 -2.19
N THR A 68 4.94 15.83 -1.13
CA THR A 68 5.76 16.95 -0.65
C THR A 68 6.93 17.25 -1.61
N LEU A 69 7.49 16.23 -2.25
CA LEU A 69 8.60 16.37 -3.20
C LEU A 69 8.13 16.70 -4.63
N ASP A 70 6.82 16.60 -4.89
CA ASP A 70 6.23 17.10 -6.13
C ASP A 70 6.11 18.63 -6.07
N PHE A 71 7.21 19.31 -6.41
CA PHE A 71 7.28 20.77 -6.48
C PHE A 71 6.34 21.41 -7.52
N SER A 72 5.65 20.59 -8.33
CA SER A 72 4.63 21.03 -9.27
C SER A 72 3.26 21.22 -8.61
N ARG A 73 3.07 20.70 -7.39
CA ARG A 73 1.81 20.77 -6.64
C ARG A 73 1.89 21.92 -5.62
N PRO A 74 0.95 22.89 -5.65
CA PRO A 74 0.93 23.94 -4.63
C PRO A 74 0.70 23.32 -3.24
N PRO A 75 1.34 23.84 -2.18
CA PRO A 75 1.13 23.33 -0.83
C PRO A 75 -0.36 23.42 -0.48
N GLN A 76 -0.96 22.30 -0.10
CA GLN A 76 -2.34 22.30 0.41
C GLN A 76 -2.35 23.11 1.71
N ALA A 77 -3.10 24.21 1.71
CA ALA A 77 -3.34 25.00 2.90
C ALA A 77 -4.00 24.10 3.96
N ALA A 78 -3.27 23.82 5.03
CA ALA A 78 -3.84 23.21 6.22
C ALA A 78 -4.96 24.13 6.74
N SER A 79 -6.15 23.56 6.94
CA SER A 79 -7.31 24.22 7.57
C SER A 79 -7.14 24.27 9.08
#